data_AF-A0AAD3SME8-F1
#
_entry.id   AF-A0AAD3SME8-F1
#
_cell.length_a   1.000
_cell.length_b   1.000
_cell.length_c   1.000
_cell.angle_alpha   90.00
_cell.angle_beta   90.00
_cell.angle_gamma   90.00
#
_symmetry.space_group_name_H-M   'P 1'
#
loop_
_entity.id
_entity.type
_entity.pdbx_description
1 polymer ?
#
loop_
_entity_poly.entity_id
_entity_poly.type
_entity_poly.pdbx_seq_one_letter_code
_entity_poly.pdbx_strand_id
1 'polypeptide(L)'
;MAAADNPFMTLYSVLHEFCVAPVMDTVIKQVHALWLGRWKDAIRFELISDSSMGQGGSAAATLTTQDGEVDSCVHSAFFIDPSTGEEAEFWLDQSCIDVENLLLKAIRCNRYTCLLQIPKELLKNEQICQAAGDVVLLDHMDENIVDVRKKDVMCRAREYKVHEVLCVRAYGSSFSILGINIRNGQYLLQSSKNIVTPSALSDAEEALNLGTVNAAEVFITLGTESVFRLFTSIGKFLGLQIYEHGLSVPKMPKNILNGPSFLLMGFPDYGSSYILSMQLHKDFKPIFKLI
;
A
#
# COMPACT_ATOMS: atom_id res chain seq x y z
N MET A 1 37.91 20.15 50.46
CA MET A 1 36.51 20.21 50.90
C MET A 1 35.70 19.40 49.91
N ALA A 2 35.13 18.29 50.36
CA ALA A 2 34.33 17.40 49.52
C ALA A 2 33.09 18.15 49.00
N ALA A 3 32.85 18.09 47.70
CA ALA A 3 31.58 18.48 47.13
C ALA A 3 30.52 17.56 47.74
N ALA A 4 29.67 18.10 48.60
CA ALA A 4 28.57 17.34 49.17
C ALA A 4 27.54 17.15 48.06
N ASP A 5 27.53 15.97 47.43
CA ASP A 5 26.44 15.57 46.55
C ASP A 5 25.12 15.72 47.31
N ASN A 6 24.16 16.42 46.70
CA ASN A 6 22.87 16.69 47.32
C ASN A 6 22.16 15.36 47.60
N PRO A 7 21.95 14.95 48.88
CA PRO A 7 21.41 13.64 49.22
C PRO A 7 19.99 13.42 48.65
N PHE A 8 19.23 14.48 48.41
CA PHE A 8 17.92 14.40 47.78
C PHE A 8 18.00 14.06 46.29
N MET A 9 19.05 14.51 45.59
CA MET A 9 19.28 14.13 44.19
C MET A 9 19.69 12.65 44.09
N THR A 10 20.55 12.18 45.00
CA THR A 10 20.91 10.76 45.06
C THR A 10 19.67 9.90 45.35
N LEU A 11 18.83 10.30 46.29
CA LEU A 11 17.59 9.60 46.60
C LEU A 11 16.62 9.57 45.41
N TYR A 12 16.45 10.71 44.72
CA TYR A 12 15.61 10.78 43.52
C TYR A 12 16.12 9.82 42.43
N SER A 13 17.43 9.83 42.13
CA SER A 13 17.99 8.94 41.11
C SER A 13 17.79 7.47 41.43
N VAL A 14 17.99 7.07 42.70
CA VAL A 14 17.77 5.68 43.14
C VAL A 14 16.29 5.28 43.02
N LEU A 15 15.37 6.14 43.47
CA LEU A 15 13.93 5.86 43.37
C LEU A 15 13.46 5.84 41.91
N HIS A 16 13.95 6.75 41.07
CA HIS A 16 13.66 6.77 39.65
C HIS A 16 14.10 5.47 38.98
N GLU A 17 15.32 5.02 39.26
CA GLU A 17 15.83 3.75 38.71
C GLU A 17 15.00 2.54 39.17
N PHE A 18 14.61 2.51 40.45
CA PHE A 18 13.73 1.46 40.99
C PHE A 18 12.33 1.46 40.37
N CYS A 19 11.84 2.61 39.89
CA CYS A 19 10.56 2.70 39.18
C CYS A 19 10.70 2.34 37.70
N VAL A 20 11.78 2.74 37.03
CA VAL A 20 11.98 2.52 35.59
C VAL A 20 12.39 1.08 35.27
N ALA A 21 13.29 0.49 36.06
CA ALA A 21 13.79 -0.87 35.84
C ALA A 21 12.68 -1.93 35.68
N PRO A 22 11.66 -2.03 36.56
CA PRO A 22 10.58 -3.03 36.40
C PRO A 22 9.67 -2.75 35.20
N VAL A 23 9.47 -1.47 34.85
CA VAL A 23 8.72 -1.07 33.64
C VAL A 23 9.47 -1.56 32.40
N MET A 24 10.77 -1.28 32.32
CA MET A 24 11.60 -1.70 31.19
C MET A 24 11.73 -3.21 31.07
N ASP A 25 11.88 -3.93 32.19
CA ASP A 25 11.88 -5.40 32.21
C ASP A 25 10.55 -5.97 31.68
N THR A 26 9.42 -5.36 32.04
CA THR A 26 8.10 -5.75 31.53
C THR A 26 8.01 -5.51 30.01
N VAL A 27 8.45 -4.35 29.53
CA VAL A 27 8.51 -4.05 28.09
C VAL A 27 9.37 -5.06 27.35
N ILE A 28 10.59 -5.33 27.83
CA ILE A 28 11.52 -6.29 27.21
C ILE A 28 10.91 -7.69 27.14
N LYS A 29 10.28 -8.16 28.23
CA LYS A 29 9.60 -9.46 28.25
C LYS A 29 8.46 -9.54 27.25
N GLN A 30 7.63 -8.49 27.13
CA GLN A 30 6.55 -8.45 26.14
C GLN A 30 7.08 -8.41 24.71
N VAL A 31 8.08 -7.57 24.42
CA VAL A 31 8.72 -7.53 23.10
C VAL A 31 9.29 -8.89 22.74
N HIS A 32 9.99 -9.54 23.67
CA HIS A 32 10.55 -10.87 23.45
C HIS A 32 9.46 -11.93 23.21
N ALA A 33 8.33 -11.85 23.92
CA ALA A 33 7.19 -12.74 23.69
C ALA A 33 6.55 -12.53 22.31
N LEU A 34 6.40 -11.27 21.86
CA LEU A 34 5.90 -10.94 20.52
C LEU A 34 6.87 -11.44 19.44
N TRP A 35 8.17 -11.23 19.65
CA TRP A 35 9.25 -11.64 18.77
C TRP A 35 9.40 -13.16 18.67
N LEU A 36 9.20 -13.93 19.73
CA LEU A 36 9.17 -15.39 19.61
C LEU A 36 7.83 -15.93 19.09
N GLY A 37 6.78 -15.13 19.19
CA GLY A 37 5.42 -15.52 18.87
C GLY A 37 4.95 -15.01 17.52
N ARG A 38 3.81 -14.31 17.53
CA ARG A 38 3.05 -13.94 16.32
C ARG A 38 3.79 -12.98 15.39
N TRP A 39 4.80 -12.28 15.88
CA TRP A 39 5.55 -11.24 15.17
C TRP A 39 6.99 -11.64 14.82
N LYS A 40 7.35 -12.91 14.96
CA LYS A 40 8.70 -13.43 14.75
C LYS A 40 9.38 -12.99 13.45
N ASP A 41 8.65 -13.08 12.34
CA ASP A 41 9.20 -12.76 11.02
C ASP A 41 8.94 -11.29 10.61
N ALA A 42 8.39 -10.48 11.51
CA ALA A 42 7.95 -9.11 11.23
C ALA A 42 8.68 -8.04 12.07
N ILE A 43 9.27 -8.42 13.21
CA ILE A 43 9.96 -7.49 14.11
C ILE A 43 11.40 -7.97 14.31
N ARG A 44 12.35 -7.04 14.26
CA ARG A 44 13.71 -7.25 14.76
C ARG A 44 13.80 -6.66 16.16
N PHE A 45 14.41 -7.39 17.08
CA PHE A 45 14.64 -6.93 18.45
C PHE A 45 16.13 -6.93 18.74
N GLU A 46 16.65 -5.78 19.16
CA GLU A 46 18.02 -5.60 19.61
C GLU A 46 17.99 -4.86 20.95
N LEU A 47 18.67 -5.39 21.95
CA LEU A 47 18.82 -4.76 23.24
C LEU A 47 20.15 -4.00 23.27
N ILE A 48 20.09 -2.67 23.21
CA ILE A 48 21.27 -1.81 23.30
C ILE A 48 21.42 -1.41 24.77
N SER A 49 22.46 -1.91 25.43
CA SER A 49 22.86 -1.47 26.76
C SER A 49 24.05 -0.53 26.67
N ASP A 50 23.94 0.66 27.25
CA ASP A 50 25.06 1.61 27.32
C ASP A 50 26.18 1.07 28.22
N SER A 51 27.18 0.43 27.62
CA SER A 51 28.48 0.25 28.23
C SER A 51 29.50 1.16 27.53
N SER A 52 29.49 2.46 27.82
CA SER A 52 30.64 3.31 27.48
C SER A 52 30.84 4.49 28.45
N MET A 53 31.65 4.25 29.48
CA MET A 53 32.63 5.24 29.94
C MET A 53 33.99 4.77 29.44
N GLY A 54 34.51 5.36 28.34
CA GLY A 54 35.90 5.18 27.93
C GLY A 54 36.14 4.96 26.42
N GLN A 55 36.48 6.04 25.74
CA GLN A 55 37.37 6.14 24.56
C GLN A 55 37.22 5.16 23.38
N GLY A 56 36.66 5.70 22.29
CA GLY A 56 37.39 5.80 21.01
C GLY A 56 37.51 4.57 20.11
N GLY A 57 36.85 4.64 18.95
CA GLY A 57 37.33 4.02 17.70
C GLY A 57 36.83 2.62 17.40
N SER A 58 35.81 2.56 16.54
CA SER A 58 35.43 1.47 15.62
C SER A 58 36.12 0.10 15.79
N ALA A 59 35.38 -0.89 16.28
CA ALA A 59 35.49 -2.28 15.86
C ALA A 59 34.21 -3.03 16.26
N ALA A 60 33.47 -3.46 15.25
CA ALA A 60 32.49 -4.52 15.37
C ALA A 60 33.13 -5.77 16.01
N ALA A 61 32.37 -6.43 16.88
CA ALA A 61 32.66 -7.79 17.34
C ALA A 61 31.37 -8.62 17.34
N THR A 62 30.95 -8.92 16.11
CA THR A 62 30.48 -10.21 15.57
C THR A 62 30.04 -11.32 16.55
N LEU A 63 28.80 -11.78 16.39
CA LEU A 63 28.46 -13.22 16.42
C LEU A 63 27.51 -13.56 15.25
N THR A 64 28.14 -14.04 14.18
CA THR A 64 27.71 -15.01 13.16
C THR A 64 26.25 -15.49 13.16
N THR A 65 25.46 -15.16 12.13
CA THR A 65 25.32 -15.96 10.89
C THR A 65 24.45 -15.24 9.84
N GLN A 66 24.97 -15.23 8.61
CA GLN A 66 24.36 -14.93 7.31
C GLN A 66 24.13 -13.45 6.95
N ASP A 67 25.09 -12.97 6.15
CA ASP A 67 24.98 -12.03 5.02
C ASP A 67 23.60 -11.36 4.85
N GLY A 68 23.56 -10.07 5.16
CA GLY A 68 22.36 -9.26 5.07
C GLY A 68 22.74 -7.82 5.33
N GLU A 69 22.83 -7.07 4.24
CA GLU A 69 22.80 -5.62 4.13
C GLU A 69 22.18 -4.97 5.39
N VAL A 70 22.92 -4.06 6.04
CA VAL A 70 22.32 -3.18 7.06
C VAL A 70 21.34 -2.30 6.30
N ASP A 71 20.09 -2.75 6.22
CA ASP A 71 18.99 -2.02 5.60
C ASP A 71 18.93 -0.64 6.25
N SER A 72 19.42 0.37 5.54
CA SER A 72 19.23 1.77 5.90
C SER A 72 17.73 2.06 5.82
N CYS A 73 17.01 1.87 6.93
CA CYS A 73 15.60 2.20 6.96
C CYS A 73 15.47 3.73 6.88
N VAL A 74 14.80 4.23 5.84
CA VAL A 74 14.37 5.62 5.79
C VAL A 74 13.21 5.77 6.77
N HIS A 75 13.52 6.15 8.00
CA HIS A 75 12.50 6.42 9.00
C HIS A 75 11.77 7.72 8.65
N SER A 76 10.45 7.64 8.50
CA SER A 76 9.61 8.84 8.51
C SER A 76 9.76 9.53 9.87
N ALA A 77 10.16 10.80 9.87
CA ALA A 77 10.41 11.56 11.10
C ALA A 77 9.13 11.87 11.89
N PHE A 78 7.96 11.75 11.25
CA PHE A 78 6.64 11.98 11.86
C PHE A 78 5.62 10.99 11.28
N PHE A 79 4.58 10.70 12.06
CA PHE A 79 3.44 9.88 11.63
C PHE A 79 2.16 10.65 11.93
N ILE A 80 1.14 10.49 11.10
CA ILE A 80 -0.19 11.09 11.30
C ILE A 80 -1.11 10.05 11.92
N ASP A 81 -1.79 10.41 13.00
CA ASP A 81 -2.82 9.55 13.61
C ASP A 81 -4.11 9.66 12.78
N PRO A 82 -4.63 8.56 12.21
CA PRO A 82 -5.86 8.60 11.41
C PRO A 82 -7.09 9.08 12.18
N SER A 83 -7.10 8.94 13.51
CA SER A 83 -8.23 9.35 14.35
C SER A 83 -8.29 10.85 14.61
N THR A 84 -7.14 11.54 14.62
CA THR A 84 -7.06 12.97 14.92
C THR A 84 -6.71 13.81 13.69
N GLY A 85 -6.04 13.22 12.69
CA GLY A 85 -5.47 13.94 11.55
C GLY A 85 -4.20 14.74 11.88
N GLU A 86 -3.71 14.65 13.11
CA GLU A 86 -2.53 15.36 13.63
C GLU A 86 -1.34 14.41 13.80
N GLU A 87 -0.18 14.95 14.17
CA GLU A 87 1.01 14.15 14.48
C GLU A 87 0.73 13.15 15.63
N ALA A 88 1.11 11.90 15.40
CA ALA A 88 0.83 10.79 16.31
C ALA A 88 1.78 10.82 17.51
N GLU A 89 1.20 10.84 18.70
CA GLU A 89 1.94 10.68 19.94
C GLU A 89 1.89 9.24 20.46
N PHE A 90 3.03 8.75 20.95
CA PHE A 90 3.22 7.40 21.48
C PHE A 90 3.64 7.47 22.94
N TRP A 91 2.81 6.88 23.81
CA TRP A 91 3.04 6.86 25.25
C TRP A 91 2.77 5.44 25.77
N LEU A 92 3.47 5.05 26.83
CA LEU A 92 3.24 3.79 27.56
C LEU A 92 2.41 4.07 28.81
N ASP A 93 1.29 3.36 28.96
CA ASP A 93 0.58 3.31 30.24
C ASP A 93 1.36 2.42 31.20
N GLN A 94 1.94 3.03 32.24
CA GLN A 94 2.73 2.33 33.25
C GLN A 94 1.89 1.39 34.13
N SER A 95 0.57 1.57 34.18
CA SER A 95 -0.34 0.73 34.96
C SER A 95 -0.74 -0.55 34.20
N CYS A 96 -0.77 -0.48 32.88
CA CYS A 96 -1.08 -1.61 32.00
C CYS A 96 -0.25 -1.52 30.71
N ILE A 97 1.03 -1.91 30.82
CA ILE A 97 1.94 -1.97 29.68
C ILE A 97 1.38 -2.97 28.67
N ASP A 98 1.04 -2.50 27.48
CA ASP A 98 0.63 -3.31 26.32
C ASP A 98 1.45 -2.89 25.11
N VAL A 99 2.57 -3.58 24.92
CA VAL A 99 3.50 -3.31 23.82
C VAL A 99 2.88 -3.69 22.47
N GLU A 100 2.02 -4.70 22.40
CA GLU A 100 1.40 -5.10 21.13
C GLU A 100 0.44 -4.02 20.63
N ASN A 101 -0.37 -3.45 21.52
CA ASN A 101 -1.26 -2.36 21.16
C ASN A 101 -0.49 -1.09 20.76
N LEU A 102 0.60 -0.77 21.45
CA LEU A 102 1.47 0.35 21.08
C LEU A 102 2.07 0.15 19.68
N LEU A 103 2.57 -1.06 19.39
CA LEU A 103 3.09 -1.42 18.08
C LEU A 103 2.01 -1.33 16.99
N LEU A 104 0.81 -1.85 17.26
CA LEU A 104 -0.30 -1.78 16.32
C LEU A 104 -0.71 -0.33 16.05
N LYS A 105 -0.70 0.56 17.07
CA LYS A 105 -0.91 1.99 16.87
C LYS A 105 0.16 2.60 15.98
N ALA A 106 1.44 2.26 16.20
CA ALA A 106 2.54 2.76 15.38
C ALA A 106 2.42 2.31 13.92
N ILE A 107 2.13 1.03 13.69
CA ILE A 107 1.92 0.47 12.34
C ILE A 107 0.73 1.15 11.65
N ARG A 108 -0.36 1.40 12.39
CA ARG A 108 -1.54 2.10 11.88
C ARG A 108 -1.19 3.51 11.40
N CYS A 109 -0.55 4.32 12.27
CA CYS A 109 -0.15 5.68 11.91
C CYS A 109 0.82 5.70 10.73
N ASN A 110 1.78 4.76 10.70
CA ASN A 110 2.71 4.61 9.57
C ASN A 110 1.96 4.31 8.25
N ARG A 111 1.10 3.29 8.26
CA ARG A 111 0.32 2.89 7.08
C ARG A 111 -0.55 4.03 6.57
N TYR A 112 -1.26 4.71 7.46
CA TYR A 112 -2.06 5.88 7.11
C TYR A 112 -1.19 6.97 6.49
N THR A 113 -0.06 7.31 7.10
CA THR A 113 0.87 8.34 6.59
C THR A 113 1.39 8.00 5.20
N CYS A 114 1.83 6.76 4.97
CA CYS A 114 2.29 6.29 3.66
C CYS A 114 1.17 6.36 2.62
N LEU A 115 -0.01 5.83 2.95
CA LEU A 115 -1.17 5.84 2.06
C LEU A 115 -1.74 7.23 1.82
N LEU A 116 -1.52 8.21 2.70
CA LEU A 116 -2.01 9.58 2.53
C LEU A 116 -1.21 10.37 1.49
N GLN A 117 0.06 10.02 1.26
CA GLN A 117 0.88 10.73 0.27
C GLN A 117 0.51 10.37 -1.17
N ILE A 118 0.17 9.11 -1.44
CA ILE A 118 -0.20 8.62 -2.77
C ILE A 118 -1.41 9.38 -3.37
N PRO A 119 -2.56 9.55 -2.69
CA PRO A 119 -3.68 10.31 -3.20
C PRO A 119 -3.32 11.75 -3.57
N LYS A 120 -2.40 12.40 -2.85
CA LYS A 120 -1.97 13.77 -3.18
C LYS A 120 -1.29 13.85 -4.55
N GLU A 121 -0.65 12.77 -4.97
CA GLU A 121 -0.10 12.61 -6.32
C GLU A 121 -1.21 12.27 -7.32
N LEU A 122 -2.05 11.28 -7.01
CA LEU A 122 -3.11 10.80 -7.92
C LEU A 122 -4.17 11.86 -8.23
N LEU A 123 -4.54 12.70 -7.26
CA LEU A 123 -5.53 13.77 -7.44
C LEU A 123 -5.05 14.86 -8.41
N LYS A 124 -3.74 14.97 -8.66
CA LYS A 124 -3.18 15.86 -9.68
C LYS A 124 -3.25 15.27 -11.09
N ASN A 125 -3.51 13.96 -11.20
CA ASN A 125 -3.56 13.26 -12.46
C ASN A 125 -4.98 13.27 -13.03
N GLU A 126 -5.22 14.10 -14.03
CA GLU A 126 -6.51 14.26 -14.71
C GLU A 126 -7.02 12.97 -15.36
N GLN A 127 -6.14 12.01 -15.66
CA GLN A 127 -6.55 10.72 -16.21
C GLN A 127 -7.28 9.88 -15.15
N ILE A 128 -6.76 9.90 -13.92
CA ILE A 128 -7.22 9.07 -12.80
C ILE A 128 -8.38 9.73 -12.05
N CYS A 129 -8.28 11.04 -11.77
CA CYS A 129 -9.24 11.77 -10.96
C CYS A 129 -10.12 12.66 -11.85
N GLN A 130 -11.21 12.10 -12.37
CA GLN A 130 -12.15 12.81 -13.25
C GLN A 130 -13.39 13.33 -12.49
N ALA A 131 -13.77 12.63 -11.43
CA ALA A 131 -14.92 12.93 -10.60
C ALA A 131 -14.59 12.81 -9.10
N ALA A 132 -15.39 13.50 -8.29
CA ALA A 132 -15.34 13.33 -6.84
C ALA A 132 -15.62 11.86 -6.48
N GLY A 133 -14.66 11.24 -5.78
CA GLY A 133 -14.72 9.84 -5.37
C GLY A 133 -14.06 8.85 -6.32
N ASP A 134 -13.27 9.30 -7.30
CA ASP A 134 -12.42 8.40 -8.09
C ASP A 134 -11.21 7.91 -7.30
N VAL A 135 -10.70 8.74 -6.40
CA VAL A 135 -9.64 8.36 -5.45
C VAL A 135 -10.19 8.60 -4.04
N VAL A 136 -10.26 7.53 -3.24
CA VAL A 136 -10.80 7.58 -1.88
C VAL A 136 -9.86 6.83 -0.95
N LEU A 137 -9.36 7.52 0.07
CA LEU A 137 -8.71 6.88 1.20
C LEU A 137 -9.77 6.50 2.22
N LEU A 138 -9.89 5.22 2.52
CA LEU A 138 -10.80 4.69 3.55
C LEU A 138 -10.01 4.37 4.81
N ASP A 139 -10.52 4.86 5.94
CA ASP A 139 -10.11 4.44 7.27
C ASP A 139 -11.25 3.67 7.96
N HIS A 140 -10.88 2.74 8.83
CA HIS A 140 -11.75 1.85 9.60
C HIS A 140 -12.84 2.58 10.40
N MET A 141 -12.61 3.84 10.77
CA MET A 141 -13.52 4.61 11.63
C MET A 141 -14.62 5.36 10.88
N ASP A 142 -14.62 5.39 9.54
CA ASP A 142 -15.69 6.01 8.75
C ASP A 142 -16.91 5.05 8.67
N GLU A 143 -17.43 4.54 9.79
CA GLU A 143 -18.64 3.69 9.79
C GLU A 143 -19.94 4.50 9.62
N ASN A 144 -19.87 5.83 9.76
CA ASN A 144 -21.00 6.75 9.64
C ASN A 144 -21.14 7.37 8.24
N ILE A 145 -20.90 6.61 7.19
CA ILE A 145 -20.94 7.16 5.83
C ILE A 145 -22.37 7.19 5.27
N VAL A 146 -22.87 8.40 5.05
CA VAL A 146 -24.15 8.73 4.40
C VAL A 146 -24.10 8.52 2.86
N ASP A 147 -22.90 8.43 2.28
CA ASP A 147 -22.71 8.27 0.83
C ASP A 147 -22.80 6.79 0.40
N VAL A 148 -23.89 6.46 -0.31
CA VAL A 148 -24.18 5.13 -0.87
C VAL A 148 -22.99 4.59 -1.68
N ARG A 149 -22.20 5.45 -2.36
CA ARG A 149 -21.04 5.02 -3.15
C ARG A 149 -19.87 4.55 -2.29
N LYS A 150 -19.61 5.20 -1.16
CA LYS A 150 -18.56 4.77 -0.22
C LYS A 150 -18.95 3.49 0.52
N LYS A 151 -20.24 3.27 0.79
CA LYS A 151 -20.75 2.05 1.43
C LYS A 151 -20.47 0.79 0.61
N ASP A 152 -20.66 0.84 -0.71
CA ASP A 152 -20.36 -0.30 -1.60
C ASP A 152 -18.85 -0.61 -1.66
N VAL A 153 -18.01 0.43 -1.66
CA VAL A 153 -16.54 0.28 -1.63
C VAL A 153 -16.07 -0.30 -0.30
N MET A 154 -16.65 0.18 0.81
CA MET A 154 -16.35 -0.28 2.17
C MET A 154 -16.81 -1.73 2.41
N CYS A 155 -17.97 -2.15 1.88
CA CYS A 155 -18.42 -3.54 1.89
C CYS A 155 -17.41 -4.48 1.20
N ARG A 156 -16.82 -4.04 0.07
CA ARG A 156 -15.79 -4.82 -0.61
C ARG A 156 -14.46 -4.80 0.14
N ALA A 157 -14.02 -3.65 0.65
CA ALA A 157 -12.80 -3.55 1.48
C ALA A 157 -12.86 -4.47 2.73
N ARG A 158 -14.04 -4.63 3.33
CA ARG A 158 -14.28 -5.55 4.47
C ARG A 158 -14.08 -7.02 4.11
N GLU A 159 -14.35 -7.44 2.86
CA GLU A 159 -14.04 -8.81 2.41
C GLU A 159 -12.53 -9.11 2.48
N TYR A 160 -11.69 -8.07 2.43
CA TYR A 160 -10.24 -8.20 2.32
C TYR A 160 -9.48 -8.00 3.64
N LYS A 161 -10.16 -7.79 4.78
CA LYS A 161 -9.56 -7.63 6.13
C LYS A 161 -8.51 -6.51 6.26
N VAL A 162 -8.41 -5.59 5.29
CA VAL A 162 -7.47 -4.46 5.35
C VAL A 162 -8.23 -3.24 5.87
N HIS A 163 -7.73 -2.66 6.97
CA HIS A 163 -8.44 -1.65 7.75
C HIS A 163 -8.23 -0.22 7.24
N GLU A 164 -7.16 0.01 6.47
CA GLU A 164 -6.88 1.29 5.81
C GLU A 164 -6.46 0.99 4.38
N VAL A 165 -7.21 1.51 3.42
CA VAL A 165 -6.99 1.23 2.00
C VAL A 165 -7.21 2.46 1.15
N LEU A 166 -6.40 2.59 0.11
CA LEU A 166 -6.62 3.53 -0.97
C LEU A 166 -7.43 2.84 -2.07
N CYS A 167 -8.58 3.39 -2.40
CA CYS A 167 -9.43 2.93 -3.49
C CYS A 167 -9.32 3.88 -4.68
N VAL A 168 -9.04 3.32 -5.87
CA VAL A 168 -9.00 4.05 -7.13
C VAL A 168 -10.01 3.45 -8.09
N ARG A 169 -10.89 4.27 -8.66
CA ARG A 169 -11.94 3.83 -9.57
C ARG A 169 -11.33 3.34 -10.87
N ALA A 170 -11.73 2.14 -11.28
CA ALA A 170 -11.38 1.58 -12.59
C ALA A 170 -12.40 2.03 -13.65
N TYR A 171 -13.68 1.75 -13.42
CA TYR A 171 -14.81 2.24 -14.22
C TYR A 171 -16.12 2.00 -13.46
N GLY A 172 -17.18 2.76 -13.73
CA GLY A 172 -18.49 2.55 -13.10
C GLY A 172 -18.38 2.48 -11.57
N SER A 173 -18.91 1.42 -10.94
CA SER A 173 -18.83 1.17 -9.49
C SER A 173 -17.69 0.21 -9.09
N SER A 174 -16.67 0.12 -9.93
CA SER A 174 -15.58 -0.83 -9.79
C SER A 174 -14.26 -0.16 -9.43
N PHE A 175 -13.51 -0.77 -8.53
CA PHE A 175 -12.31 -0.18 -7.94
C PHE A 175 -11.14 -1.17 -7.90
N SER A 176 -9.95 -0.59 -7.99
CA SER A 176 -8.69 -1.16 -7.54
C SER A 176 -8.41 -0.64 -6.12
N ILE A 177 -7.86 -1.51 -5.27
CA ILE A 177 -7.65 -1.26 -3.85
C ILE A 177 -6.16 -1.47 -3.57
N LEU A 178 -5.55 -0.52 -2.87
CA LEU A 178 -4.17 -0.57 -2.42
C LEU A 178 -4.13 -0.53 -0.89
N GLY A 179 -3.53 -1.56 -0.32
CA GLY A 179 -3.26 -1.65 1.11
C GLY A 179 -1.77 -1.80 1.39
N ILE A 180 -1.42 -1.89 2.66
CA ILE A 180 -0.06 -2.20 3.13
C ILE A 180 -0.16 -3.38 4.09
N ASN A 181 0.65 -4.41 3.84
CA ASN A 181 0.77 -5.56 4.71
C ASN A 181 1.50 -5.19 6.00
N ILE A 182 0.85 -5.43 7.13
CA ILE A 182 1.37 -5.06 8.46
C ILE A 182 2.61 -5.87 8.88
N ARG A 183 2.89 -7.01 8.23
CA ARG A 183 4.01 -7.89 8.60
C ARG A 183 5.30 -7.51 7.92
N ASN A 184 5.24 -7.18 6.64
CA ASN A 184 6.44 -6.92 5.81
C ASN A 184 6.48 -5.50 5.22
N GLY A 185 5.45 -4.68 5.47
CA GLY A 185 5.37 -3.31 4.96
C GLY A 185 5.12 -3.20 3.45
N GLN A 186 4.93 -4.31 2.75
CA GLN A 186 4.73 -4.30 1.30
C GLN A 186 3.32 -3.82 0.93
N TYR A 187 3.23 -3.12 -0.19
CA TYR A 187 1.98 -2.80 -0.85
C TYR A 187 1.26 -4.07 -1.29
N LEU A 188 -0.07 -4.07 -1.11
CA LEU A 188 -0.97 -5.12 -1.55
C LEU A 188 -1.99 -4.52 -2.52
N LEU A 189 -2.03 -5.02 -3.74
CA LEU A 189 -2.98 -4.61 -4.76
C LEU A 189 -4.10 -5.64 -4.89
N GLN A 190 -5.33 -5.12 -4.93
CA GLN A 190 -6.53 -5.91 -5.11
C GLN A 190 -7.41 -5.22 -6.14
N SER A 191 -8.22 -6.00 -6.85
CA SER A 191 -9.22 -5.46 -7.79
C SER A 191 -10.56 -6.13 -7.56
N SER A 192 -11.65 -5.45 -7.92
CA SER A 192 -12.95 -6.12 -7.89
C SER A 192 -12.96 -7.28 -8.91
N LYS A 193 -13.76 -8.32 -8.63
CA LYS A 193 -13.75 -9.58 -9.41
C LYS A 193 -13.92 -9.32 -10.92
N ASN A 194 -13.09 -10.01 -11.72
CA ASN A 194 -13.10 -10.05 -13.18
C ASN A 194 -12.70 -8.76 -13.91
N ILE A 195 -12.15 -7.78 -13.21
CA ILE A 195 -11.74 -6.51 -13.81
C ILE A 195 -10.34 -6.59 -14.40
N VAL A 196 -9.38 -7.09 -13.63
CA VAL A 196 -7.98 -7.24 -14.03
C VAL A 196 -7.60 -8.72 -13.95
N THR A 197 -6.66 -9.17 -14.80
CA THR A 197 -6.14 -10.53 -14.70
C THR A 197 -5.31 -10.67 -13.42
N PRO A 198 -5.35 -11.83 -12.72
CA PRO A 198 -4.54 -12.04 -11.53
C PRO A 198 -3.03 -11.84 -11.78
N SER A 199 -2.54 -12.19 -12.98
CA SER A 199 -1.14 -11.98 -13.37
C SER A 199 -0.79 -10.49 -13.45
N ALA A 200 -1.55 -9.68 -14.20
CA ALA A 200 -1.26 -8.26 -14.33
C ALA A 200 -1.35 -7.51 -12.98
N LEU A 201 -2.21 -7.97 -12.07
CA LEU A 201 -2.29 -7.44 -10.72
C LEU A 201 -1.05 -7.78 -9.89
N SER A 202 -0.57 -9.02 -9.98
CA SER A 202 0.64 -9.48 -9.30
C SER A 202 1.90 -8.77 -9.83
N ASP A 203 2.01 -8.64 -11.16
CA ASP A 203 3.14 -7.96 -11.81
C ASP A 203 3.19 -6.47 -11.41
N ALA A 204 2.02 -5.82 -11.33
CA ALA A 204 1.91 -4.45 -10.87
C ALA A 204 2.25 -4.28 -9.37
N GLU A 205 1.87 -5.26 -8.53
CA GLU A 205 2.20 -5.27 -7.11
C GLU A 205 3.70 -5.40 -6.88
N GLU A 206 4.35 -6.32 -7.61
CA GLU A 206 5.80 -6.49 -7.56
C GLU A 206 6.53 -5.24 -8.02
N ALA A 207 6.13 -4.67 -9.16
CA ALA A 207 6.74 -3.46 -9.71
C ALA A 207 6.59 -2.25 -8.75
N LEU A 208 5.44 -2.11 -8.10
CA LEU A 208 5.21 -1.06 -7.10
C LEU A 208 6.08 -1.25 -5.85
N ASN A 209 6.23 -2.49 -5.37
CA ASN A 209 7.06 -2.81 -4.21
C ASN A 209 8.56 -2.66 -4.49
N LEU A 210 9.00 -2.89 -5.73
CA LEU A 210 10.38 -2.64 -6.17
C LEU A 210 10.65 -1.15 -6.44
N GLY A 211 9.62 -0.32 -6.50
CA GLY A 211 9.72 1.10 -6.84
C GLY A 211 10.13 1.37 -8.29
N THR A 212 9.96 0.38 -9.19
CA THR A 212 10.28 0.54 -10.62
C THR A 212 9.27 1.42 -11.34
N VAL A 213 8.05 1.46 -10.82
CA VAL A 213 6.92 2.27 -11.31
C VAL A 213 6.31 3.04 -10.15
N ASN A 214 5.79 4.23 -10.42
CA ASN A 214 5.04 4.99 -9.42
C ASN A 214 3.58 4.52 -9.33
N ALA A 215 2.88 4.90 -8.27
CA ALA A 215 1.50 4.51 -8.05
C ALA A 215 0.56 5.00 -9.17
N ALA A 216 0.80 6.19 -9.73
CA ALA A 216 -0.03 6.74 -10.80
C ALA A 216 0.04 5.87 -12.07
N GLU A 217 1.23 5.46 -12.47
CA GLU A 217 1.46 4.59 -13.63
C GLU A 217 0.82 3.22 -13.45
N VAL A 218 0.92 2.65 -12.26
CA VAL A 218 0.23 1.40 -11.90
C VAL A 218 -1.28 1.55 -12.06
N PHE A 219 -1.88 2.57 -11.46
CA PHE A 219 -3.34 2.76 -11.54
C PHE A 219 -3.82 3.11 -12.95
N ILE A 220 -3.01 3.80 -13.75
CA ILE A 220 -3.31 4.04 -15.17
C ILE A 220 -3.32 2.72 -15.94
N THR A 221 -2.31 1.89 -15.72
CA THR A 221 -2.17 0.58 -16.39
C THR A 221 -3.33 -0.33 -16.01
N LEU A 222 -3.63 -0.44 -14.72
CA LEU A 222 -4.76 -1.22 -14.22
C LEU A 222 -6.09 -0.68 -14.76
N GLY A 223 -6.29 0.64 -14.79
CA GLY A 223 -7.48 1.27 -15.36
C GLY A 223 -7.65 0.97 -16.84
N THR A 224 -6.56 1.03 -17.61
CA THR A 224 -6.52 0.71 -19.04
C THR A 224 -6.95 -0.73 -19.27
N GLU A 225 -6.31 -1.66 -18.56
CA GLU A 225 -6.59 -3.10 -18.64
C GLU A 225 -8.04 -3.41 -18.25
N SER A 226 -8.53 -2.77 -17.20
CA SER A 226 -9.91 -2.89 -16.71
C SER A 226 -10.94 -2.58 -17.80
N VAL A 227 -10.75 -1.46 -18.51
CA VAL A 227 -11.68 -1.03 -19.55
C VAL A 227 -11.57 -1.92 -20.79
N PHE A 228 -10.36 -2.32 -21.19
CA PHE A 228 -10.19 -3.27 -22.30
C PHE A 228 -10.84 -4.62 -22.01
N ARG A 229 -10.73 -5.13 -20.80
CA ARG A 229 -11.39 -6.39 -20.40
C ARG A 229 -12.91 -6.26 -20.41
N LEU A 230 -13.45 -5.13 -19.97
CA LEU A 230 -14.89 -4.84 -20.06
C LEU A 230 -15.35 -4.91 -21.52
N PHE A 231 -14.70 -4.17 -22.43
CA PHE A 231 -15.09 -4.15 -23.84
C PHE A 231 -14.82 -5.47 -24.56
N THR A 232 -13.79 -6.20 -24.18
CA THR A 232 -13.56 -7.57 -24.65
C THR A 232 -14.72 -8.49 -24.28
N SER A 233 -15.21 -8.41 -23.03
CA SER A 233 -16.36 -9.19 -22.58
C SER A 233 -17.64 -8.79 -23.30
N ILE A 234 -17.87 -7.49 -23.50
CA ILE A 234 -19.03 -6.99 -24.26
C ILE A 234 -18.97 -7.45 -25.71
N GLY A 235 -17.82 -7.34 -26.37
CA GLY A 235 -17.65 -7.79 -27.75
C GLY A 235 -17.91 -9.30 -27.90
N LYS A 236 -17.37 -10.13 -26.98
CA LYS A 236 -17.67 -11.57 -26.95
C LYS A 236 -19.16 -11.84 -26.76
N PHE A 237 -19.82 -11.10 -25.86
CA PHE A 237 -21.26 -11.23 -25.62
C PHE A 237 -22.10 -10.84 -26.85
N LEU A 238 -21.67 -9.83 -27.60
CA LEU A 238 -22.29 -9.40 -28.85
C LEU A 238 -21.95 -10.29 -30.05
N GLY A 239 -21.18 -11.36 -29.86
CA GLY A 239 -20.77 -12.27 -30.93
C GLY A 239 -19.65 -11.73 -31.83
N LEU A 240 -18.92 -10.69 -31.41
CA LEU A 240 -17.77 -10.18 -32.15
C LEU A 240 -16.54 -11.07 -31.93
N GLN A 241 -15.74 -11.23 -32.98
CA GLN A 241 -14.45 -11.91 -32.90
C GLN A 241 -13.41 -10.96 -32.31
N ILE A 242 -12.90 -11.25 -31.12
CA ILE A 242 -11.86 -10.43 -30.48
C ILE A 242 -10.48 -10.83 -30.98
N TYR A 243 -9.68 -9.83 -31.37
CA TYR A 243 -8.26 -10.03 -31.65
C TYR A 243 -7.45 -9.35 -30.53
N GLU A 244 -6.79 -10.17 -29.71
CA GLU A 244 -5.95 -9.68 -28.61
C GLU A 244 -4.65 -9.05 -29.12
N HIS A 245 -4.05 -8.21 -28.27
CA HIS A 245 -2.82 -7.49 -28.54
C HIS A 245 -1.71 -8.46 -28.98
N GLY A 246 -1.14 -8.26 -30.18
CA GLY A 246 -0.05 -9.07 -30.72
C GLY A 246 -0.44 -10.24 -31.62
N LEU A 247 -1.72 -10.59 -31.75
CA LEU A 247 -2.17 -11.58 -32.74
C LEU A 247 -2.46 -10.87 -34.08
N SER A 248 -1.77 -11.30 -35.13
CA SER A 248 -1.94 -10.75 -36.47
C SER A 248 -3.34 -11.08 -37.00
N VAL A 249 -4.17 -10.05 -37.14
CA VAL A 249 -5.35 -10.16 -38.02
C VAL A 249 -4.80 -10.44 -39.43
N PRO A 250 -5.20 -11.54 -40.12
CA PRO A 250 -4.52 -12.02 -41.32
C PRO A 250 -4.46 -11.06 -42.53
N LYS A 251 -5.01 -9.84 -42.46
CA LYS A 251 -5.11 -8.87 -43.57
C LYS A 251 -5.12 -7.39 -43.13
N MET A 252 -4.49 -7.00 -42.03
CA MET A 252 -4.56 -5.61 -41.55
C MET A 252 -3.47 -4.68 -42.15
N PRO A 253 -3.79 -3.42 -42.50
CA PRO A 253 -2.80 -2.43 -42.91
C PRO A 253 -1.80 -2.14 -41.79
N LYS A 254 -0.49 -2.25 -42.08
CA LYS A 254 0.62 -2.02 -41.13
C LYS A 254 0.63 -0.62 -40.48
N ASN A 255 -0.13 0.34 -41.04
CA ASN A 255 -0.21 1.72 -40.57
C ASN A 255 -1.06 1.92 -39.30
N ILE A 256 -1.86 0.92 -38.88
CA ILE A 256 -2.74 1.02 -37.70
C ILE A 256 -2.08 0.40 -36.45
N LEU A 257 -1.02 -0.39 -36.62
CA LEU A 257 -0.35 -1.15 -35.56
C LEU A 257 0.55 -0.30 -34.63
N ASN A 258 0.77 0.97 -34.95
CA ASN A 258 1.71 1.84 -34.23
C ASN A 258 0.95 2.87 -33.40
N GLY A 259 0.40 2.45 -32.26
CA GLY A 259 -0.28 3.31 -31.30
C GLY A 259 -0.53 2.60 -29.98
N PRO A 260 -0.85 3.33 -28.90
CA PRO A 260 -1.13 2.76 -27.58
C PRO A 260 -2.24 1.71 -27.68
N SER A 261 -2.25 0.80 -26.70
CA SER A 261 -3.10 -0.39 -26.62
C SER A 261 -4.48 -0.18 -27.28
N PHE A 262 -4.83 -1.05 -28.22
CA PHE A 262 -6.07 -1.02 -28.97
C PHE A 262 -6.72 -2.39 -28.93
N LEU A 263 -8.05 -2.41 -28.98
CA LEU A 263 -8.88 -3.61 -29.05
C LEU A 263 -9.53 -3.69 -30.43
N LEU A 264 -9.35 -4.82 -31.10
CA LEU A 264 -9.95 -5.07 -32.41
C LEU A 264 -11.05 -6.10 -32.29
N MET A 265 -12.18 -5.82 -32.93
CA MET A 265 -13.38 -6.64 -32.91
C MET A 265 -13.89 -6.83 -34.34
N GLY A 266 -13.85 -8.06 -34.84
CA GLY A 266 -14.35 -8.43 -36.15
C GLY A 266 -15.82 -8.85 -36.12
N PHE A 267 -16.54 -8.61 -37.21
CA PHE A 267 -17.92 -9.07 -37.38
C PHE A 267 -17.92 -10.40 -38.15
N PRO A 268 -18.29 -11.54 -37.53
CA PRO A 268 -18.20 -12.85 -38.17
C PRO A 268 -18.96 -12.94 -39.50
N ASP A 269 -20.15 -12.34 -39.56
CA ASP A 269 -21.03 -12.39 -40.73
C ASP A 269 -20.51 -11.60 -41.94
N TYR A 270 -19.57 -10.67 -41.72
CA TYR A 270 -19.00 -9.81 -42.76
C TYR A 270 -17.51 -10.10 -43.02
N GLY A 271 -16.98 -11.19 -42.46
CA GLY A 271 -15.58 -11.60 -42.63
C GLY A 271 -14.59 -10.52 -42.18
N SER A 272 -13.54 -10.29 -42.98
CA SER A 272 -12.50 -9.28 -42.72
C SER A 272 -12.79 -7.92 -43.37
N SER A 273 -14.04 -7.70 -43.83
CA SER A 273 -14.42 -6.48 -44.54
C SER A 273 -14.68 -5.30 -43.62
N TYR A 274 -15.01 -5.55 -42.35
CA TYR A 274 -15.23 -4.51 -41.35
C TYR A 274 -14.62 -4.94 -40.02
N ILE A 275 -13.80 -4.07 -39.44
CA ILE A 275 -13.21 -4.25 -38.12
C ILE A 275 -13.55 -3.04 -37.27
N LEU A 276 -14.15 -3.29 -36.11
CA LEU A 276 -14.33 -2.26 -35.10
C LEU A 276 -13.05 -2.16 -34.27
N SER A 277 -12.37 -1.02 -34.37
CA SER A 277 -11.24 -0.65 -33.53
C SER A 277 -11.72 0.19 -32.36
N MET A 278 -11.29 -0.16 -31.16
CA MET A 278 -11.51 0.60 -29.94
C MET A 278 -10.16 1.01 -29.35
N GLN A 279 -10.00 2.30 -29.11
CA GLN A 279 -8.82 2.90 -28.48
C GLN A 279 -9.25 3.66 -27.24
N LEU A 280 -8.38 3.75 -26.25
CA LEU A 280 -8.59 4.59 -25.07
C LEU A 280 -7.90 5.94 -25.27
N HIS A 281 -8.66 7.00 -25.07
CA HIS A 281 -8.10 8.34 -24.92
C HIS A 281 -7.50 8.49 -23.50
N LYS A 282 -6.80 9.60 -23.27
CA LYS A 282 -6.11 9.90 -22.01
C LYS A 282 -7.03 9.90 -20.78
N ASP A 283 -8.31 10.14 -20.94
CA ASP A 283 -9.36 10.17 -19.93
C ASP A 283 -10.11 8.82 -19.83
N PHE A 284 -9.51 7.71 -20.25
CA PHE A 284 -10.16 6.39 -20.33
C PHE A 284 -11.44 6.36 -21.18
N LYS A 285 -11.68 7.39 -21.99
CA LYS A 285 -12.84 7.44 -22.87
C LYS A 285 -12.62 6.53 -24.06
N PRO A 286 -13.52 5.58 -24.33
CA PRO A 286 -13.41 4.69 -25.47
C PRO A 286 -13.75 5.44 -26.76
N ILE A 287 -12.84 5.40 -27.74
CA ILE A 287 -13.03 5.91 -29.09
C ILE A 287 -13.15 4.72 -30.03
N PHE A 288 -14.27 4.66 -30.74
CA PHE A 288 -14.56 3.62 -31.71
C PHE A 288 -14.35 4.12 -33.14
N LYS A 289 -13.72 3.28 -33.97
CA LYS A 289 -13.54 3.53 -35.40
C LYS A 289 -13.86 2.24 -36.16
N LEU A 290 -14.70 2.35 -37.17
CA LEU A 290 -14.92 1.27 -38.12
C LEU A 290 -13.87 1.38 -39.23
N ILE A 291 -13.18 0.28 -39.50
CA ILE A 291 -12.09 0.17 -40.47
C ILE A 291 -12.44 -0.89 -41.50
#